data_AF-A0A6L8F0E4-F1
#
_entry.id   AF-A0A6L8F0E4-F1
#
_cell.length_a   1.000
_cell.length_b   1.000
_cell.length_c   1.000
_cell.angle_alpha   90.00
_cell.angle_beta   90.00
_cell.angle_gamma   90.00
#
_symmetry.space_group_name_H-M   'P 1'
#
loop_
_entity.id
_entity.type
_entity.pdbx_description
1 polymer ?
#
loop_
_entity_poly.entity_id
_entity_poly.type
_entity_poly.pdbx_seq_one_letter_code
_entity_poly.pdbx_strand_id
1 'polypeptide(L)' 'MGIPKNGYEQAAISLAPIETDMTLDEFCQSDLENYEYFNGALIPIALTTMEHGEISMNLSSKNRDGISFSNRHQNAHA' A
#
# COMPACT_ATOMS: atom_id res chain seq x y z
N MET A 1 -21.97 -31.07 -4.20
CA MET A 1 -21.58 -29.89 -5.01
C MET A 1 -21.00 -28.88 -4.04
N GLY A 2 -19.69 -28.93 -3.80
CA GLY A 2 -19.02 -28.09 -2.81
C GLY A 2 -18.60 -26.78 -3.46
N ILE A 3 -18.99 -25.64 -2.87
CA ILE A 3 -18.41 -24.34 -3.20
C ILE A 3 -16.91 -24.43 -2.89
N PRO A 4 -15.99 -24.22 -3.86
CA PRO A 4 -14.58 -24.15 -3.54
C PRO A 4 -14.31 -22.95 -2.64
N LYS A 5 -13.90 -23.25 -1.40
CA LYS A 5 -13.44 -22.28 -0.41
C LYS A 5 -11.99 -21.92 -0.71
N ASN A 6 -11.78 -20.86 -1.49
CA ASN A 6 -10.58 -20.01 -1.51
C ASN A 6 -10.49 -19.25 -2.84
N GLY A 7 -11.50 -18.42 -3.14
CA GLY A 7 -11.45 -17.44 -4.23
C GLY A 7 -10.52 -16.25 -3.97
N TYR A 8 -9.44 -16.45 -3.23
CA TYR A 8 -8.38 -15.48 -3.01
C TYR A 8 -7.04 -16.19 -3.18
N GLU A 9 -6.83 -16.78 -4.35
CA GLU A 9 -5.53 -16.60 -4.98
C GLU A 9 -5.39 -15.10 -5.30
N GLN A 10 -5.27 -14.27 -4.24
CA GLN A 10 -4.67 -12.95 -4.35
C GLN A 10 -3.33 -13.26 -4.98
N ALA A 11 -3.14 -12.82 -6.23
CA ALA A 11 -1.88 -12.97 -6.93
C ALA A 11 -0.79 -12.49 -5.99
N ALA A 12 -0.11 -13.43 -5.33
CA ALA A 12 1.01 -13.15 -4.48
C ALA A 12 2.12 -12.80 -5.45
N ILE A 13 2.17 -11.53 -5.85
CA ILE A 13 3.37 -10.94 -6.41
C ILE A 13 4.47 -11.27 -5.41
N SER A 14 5.41 -12.11 -5.84
CA SER A 14 6.58 -12.49 -5.06
C SER A 14 7.26 -11.19 -4.62
N LEU A 15 7.16 -10.84 -3.34
CA LEU A 15 7.77 -9.65 -2.70
C LEU A 15 9.31 -9.65 -2.74
N ALA A 16 9.90 -10.54 -3.53
CA ALA A 16 11.33 -10.64 -3.71
C ALA A 16 11.83 -9.47 -4.59
N PRO A 17 12.99 -8.88 -4.27
CA PRO A 17 13.65 -7.93 -5.14
C PRO A 17 13.93 -8.53 -6.51
N ILE A 18 13.68 -7.75 -7.56
CA ILE A 18 14.01 -8.08 -8.94
C ILE A 18 15.24 -7.25 -9.31
N GLU A 19 16.41 -7.91 -9.35
CA GLU A 19 17.65 -7.30 -9.84
C GLU A 19 17.46 -6.81 -11.28
N THR A 20 17.88 -5.58 -11.57
CA THR A 20 17.71 -4.96 -12.88
C THR A 20 18.90 -4.08 -13.25
N ASP A 21 19.18 -3.98 -14.55
CA ASP A 21 20.16 -3.02 -15.07
C ASP A 21 19.58 -1.60 -15.18
N MET A 22 18.31 -1.40 -14.80
CA MET A 22 17.63 -0.11 -14.81
C MET A 22 18.33 0.88 -13.88
N THR A 23 18.49 2.11 -14.35
CA THR A 23 19.00 3.23 -13.56
C THR A 23 17.89 3.95 -12.81
N LEU A 24 18.26 4.73 -11.78
CA LEU A 24 17.30 5.56 -11.05
C LEU A 24 16.57 6.56 -11.96
N ASP A 25 17.28 7.17 -12.92
CA ASP A 25 16.69 8.14 -13.84
C ASP A 25 15.65 7.49 -14.76
N GLU A 26 15.92 6.29 -15.25
CA GLU A 26 14.98 5.50 -16.06
C GLU A 26 13.76 5.09 -15.21
N PHE A 27 13.97 4.68 -13.96
CA PHE A 27 12.88 4.38 -13.03
C PHE A 27 11.96 5.59 -12.81
N CYS A 28 12.52 6.78 -12.58
CA CYS A 28 11.75 8.01 -12.38
C CYS A 28 10.94 8.44 -13.63
N GLN A 29 11.31 7.97 -14.82
CA GLN A 29 10.57 8.22 -16.06
C GLN A 29 9.58 7.08 -16.41
N SER A 30 9.57 6.00 -15.63
CA SER A 30 8.73 4.83 -15.87
C SER A 30 7.40 4.90 -15.10
N ASP A 31 6.40 4.12 -15.56
CA ASP A 31 5.10 3.99 -14.91
C ASP A 31 5.05 2.84 -13.88
N LEU A 32 6.17 2.52 -13.23
CA LEU A 32 6.31 1.39 -12.29
C LEU A 32 5.79 1.72 -10.88
N GLU A 33 4.54 2.17 -10.77
CA GLU A 33 3.93 2.66 -9.51
C GLU A 33 3.84 1.60 -8.40
N ASN A 34 3.88 0.31 -8.74
CA ASN A 34 3.79 -0.80 -7.79
C ASN A 34 5.16 -1.34 -7.35
N TYR A 35 6.24 -0.64 -7.70
CA TYR A 35 7.60 -1.02 -7.36
C TYR A 35 8.35 0.16 -6.74
N GLU A 36 9.28 -0.17 -5.84
CA GLU A 36 10.26 0.75 -5.30
C GLU A 36 11.63 0.41 -5.89
N TYR A 37 12.37 1.42 -6.33
CA TYR A 37 13.74 1.23 -6.77
C TYR A 37 14.71 1.37 -5.58
N PHE A 38 15.46 0.31 -5.31
CA PHE A 38 16.46 0.29 -4.24
C PHE A 38 17.71 -0.44 -4.70
N ASN A 39 18.84 0.29 -4.74
CA ASN A 39 20.17 -0.27 -5.01
C ASN A 39 20.28 -1.13 -6.29
N GLY A 40 19.64 -0.70 -7.39
CA GLY A 40 19.64 -1.46 -8.65
C GLY A 40 18.59 -2.57 -8.72
N ALA A 41 17.73 -2.71 -7.71
CA ALA A 41 16.64 -3.68 -7.72
C ALA A 41 15.26 -3.00 -7.67
N LEU A 42 14.27 -3.63 -8.29
CA LEU A 42 12.86 -3.28 -8.17
C LEU A 42 12.23 -4.15 -7.09
N ILE A 43 11.74 -3.52 -6.03
CA ILE A 43 11.08 -4.17 -4.91
C ILE A 43 9.57 -3.99 -5.09
N PRO A 44 8.77 -5.06 -5.23
CA PRO A 44 7.33 -4.94 -5.30
C PRO A 44 6.76 -4.33 -4.02
N ILE A 45 5.84 -3.37 -4.16
CA ILE A 45 5.14 -2.77 -3.03
C ILE A 45 4.12 -3.78 -2.50
N ALA A 46 4.15 -4.02 -1.19
CA ALA A 46 3.15 -4.86 -0.53
C ALA A 46 1.78 -4.17 -0.56
N LEU A 47 0.72 -4.93 -0.87
CA LEU A 47 -0.64 -4.45 -0.74
C LEU A 47 -0.92 -4.08 0.73
N THR A 48 -1.36 -2.85 0.96
CA THR A 48 -1.67 -2.37 2.31
C THR A 48 -3.00 -2.95 2.79
N THR A 49 -3.03 -3.47 4.01
CA THR A 49 -4.27 -3.89 4.67
C THR A 49 -5.05 -2.69 5.21
N MET A 50 -6.32 -2.89 5.56
CA MET A 50 -7.13 -1.88 6.23
C MET A 50 -6.50 -1.40 7.54
N GLU A 51 -5.99 -2.34 8.35
CA GLU A 51 -5.27 -2.04 9.61
C GLU A 51 -4.02 -1.18 9.36
N HIS A 52 -3.27 -1.46 8.29
CA HIS A 52 -2.14 -0.63 7.87
C HIS A 52 -2.58 0.81 7.58
N GLY A 53 -3.74 0.99 6.94
CA GLY A 53 -4.34 2.30 6.69
C GLY A 53 -4.71 3.04 7.98
N GLU A 54 -5.40 2.37 8.91
CA GLU A 54 -5.81 2.95 10.20
C GLU A 54 -4.60 3.38 11.06
N ILE A 55 -3.56 2.54 11.12
CA ILE A 55 -2.31 2.86 11.82
C ILE A 55 -1.65 4.08 11.16
N SER A 56 -1.57 4.11 9.83
CA SER A 56 -0.98 5.22 9.08
C SER A 56 -1.71 6.54 9.33
N MET A 57 -3.05 6.51 9.35
CA MET A 57 -3.87 7.68 9.67
C MET A 57 -3.64 8.17 11.11
N ASN A 58 -3.55 7.25 12.08
CA ASN A 58 -3.30 7.58 13.48
C ASN A 58 -1.90 8.16 13.72
N LEU A 59 -0.89 7.69 12.99
CA LEU A 59 0.46 8.25 13.05
C LEU A 59 0.52 9.62 12.35
N SER A 60 -0.16 9.76 11.21
CA SER A 60 -0.24 11.02 10.46
C SER A 60 -0.97 12.13 11.23
N SER A 61 -1.94 11.78 12.07
CA SER A 61 -2.67 12.73 12.92
C SER A 61 -1.89 13.14 14.17
N LYS A 62 -1.15 12.22 14.80
CA LYS A 62 -0.29 12.52 15.96
C LYS A 62 0.90 13.43 15.62
N ASN A 63 1.39 13.37 14.39
CA ASN A 63 2.41 14.31 13.91
C ASN A 63 1.82 15.65 13.44
N ARG A 64 0.48 15.80 13.50
CA ARG A 64 -0.31 16.97 13.09
C ARG A 64 -1.04 17.61 14.27
N ASP A 65 -0.32 17.91 15.35
CA ASP A 65 -0.75 18.90 16.38
C ASP A 65 -0.90 20.34 15.83
N GLY A 66 -1.20 20.48 14.53
CA GLY A 66 -1.69 21.69 13.91
C GLY A 66 -3.05 21.57 13.23
N ILE A 67 -3.58 20.39 12.87
CA ILE A 67 -4.89 20.32 12.18
C ILE A 67 -5.68 19.05 12.55
N SER A 68 -6.61 19.25 13.50
CA SER A 68 -7.68 18.32 13.87
C SER A 68 -8.72 18.21 12.76
N PHE A 69 -9.00 16.98 12.29
CA PHE A 69 -10.19 16.69 11.52
C PHE A 69 -11.09 15.77 12.34
N SER A 70 -12.07 16.38 13.01
CA SER A 70 -13.16 15.67 13.68
C SER A 70 -13.95 14.83 12.66
N ASN A 71 -13.98 13.51 12.87
CA ASN A 71 -14.86 12.59 12.14
C ASN A 71 -16.33 13.01 12.33
N ARG A 72 -16.93 13.60 11.30
CA ARG A 72 -18.38 13.79 11.21
C ARG A 72 -18.96 12.66 10.37
N HIS A 73 -19.20 11.50 10.97
CA HIS A 73 -20.28 10.58 10.56
C HIS A 73 -20.42 9.43 11.57
N GLN A 74 -21.21 9.68 12.61
CA GLN A 74 -22.12 8.68 13.20
C GLN A 74 -23.34 9.45 13.76
N ASN A 75 -24.52 8.87 13.57
CA ASN A 75 -25.87 9.30 13.99
C ASN A 75 -26.70 10.17 13.03
N ALA A 76 -27.39 9.50 12.12
CA ALA A 76 -28.75 9.85 11.74
C ALA A 76 -29.60 8.57 11.69
N HIS A 77 -30.03 8.10 12.87
CA HIS A 77 -31.21 7.25 13.01
C HIS A 77 -32.02 7.82 14.19
N ALA A 78 -33.11 8.50 13.85
CA ALA A 78 -34.28 8.74 14.69
C ALA A 78 -35.42 9.09 13.74
#